data_AF-A0A7L5YLC4-F1
#
_entry.id   AF-A0A7L5YLC4-F1
#
_cell.length_a   1.000
_cell.length_b   1.000
_cell.length_c   1.000
_cell.angle_alpha   90.00
_cell.angle_beta   90.00
_cell.angle_gamma   90.00
#
_symmetry.space_group_name_H-M   'P 1'
#
loop_
_entity.id
_entity.type
_entity.pdbx_description
1 polymer ?
#
loop_
_entity_poly.entity_id
_entity_poly.type
_entity_poly.pdbx_seq_one_letter_code
_entity_poly.pdbx_strand_id
1 'polypeptide(L)'
;MQALTLAAGRPAHTGPVGLFQTGGGAALQVSVQSRAGRPIPLRPLVGGAQADEQKILFQQAQEEISLAVPLRSVVLRFVYFTELPGQGFDGPVILAQAFQVGDDTPLFSEFITHAGSFTIGDDTYTFTPTRYVQIDAVYDPGLWLVLLGGLVTLIGLIMFAGRAPAGLGMAGWPR
;
A
#
# COMPACT_ATOMS: atom_id res chain seq x y z
N MET A 1 -13.63 -6.90 21.41
CA MET A 1 -12.68 -6.46 20.36
C MET A 1 -13.34 -5.33 19.59
N GLN A 2 -12.82 -4.10 19.63
CA GLN A 2 -13.36 -2.98 18.86
C GLN A 2 -12.70 -2.99 17.48
N ALA A 3 -13.50 -2.98 16.41
CA ALA A 3 -13.02 -2.87 15.05
C ALA A 3 -12.65 -1.40 14.77
N LEU A 4 -11.40 -1.14 14.38
CA LEU A 4 -10.92 0.19 14.06
C LEU A 4 -11.08 0.42 12.55
N THR A 5 -11.91 1.39 12.15
CA THR A 5 -12.11 1.74 10.74
C THR A 5 -11.05 2.77 10.35
N LEU A 6 -10.13 2.38 9.47
CA LEU A 6 -9.12 3.28 8.90
C LEU A 6 -9.67 3.86 7.59
N ALA A 7 -9.78 5.18 7.52
CA ALA A 7 -10.14 5.89 6.29
C ALA A 7 -8.91 6.63 5.77
N ALA A 8 -8.73 6.67 4.44
CA ALA A 8 -7.65 7.41 3.82
C ALA A 8 -7.67 8.88 4.29
N GLY A 9 -6.54 9.37 4.81
CA GLY A 9 -6.39 10.73 5.32
C GLY A 9 -6.99 11.00 6.71
N ARG A 10 -7.60 10.01 7.38
CA ARG A 10 -8.10 10.18 8.75
C ARG A 10 -7.37 9.24 9.71
N PRO A 11 -6.56 9.75 10.64
CA PRO A 11 -5.90 8.90 11.62
C PRO A 11 -6.93 8.21 12.50
N ALA A 12 -6.67 6.94 12.79
CA ALA A 12 -7.33 6.24 13.86
C ALA A 12 -6.37 6.12 15.05
N HIS A 13 -6.84 6.49 16.24
CA HIS A 13 -6.01 6.49 17.43
C HIS A 13 -6.42 5.35 18.37
N THR A 14 -5.43 4.63 18.88
CA THR A 14 -5.61 3.67 19.98
C THR A 14 -4.57 4.01 21.04
N GLY A 15 -4.98 4.79 22.05
CA GLY A 15 -4.07 5.30 23.09
C GLY A 15 -2.99 6.24 22.50
N PRO A 16 -1.70 6.06 22.84
CA PRO A 16 -0.59 6.88 22.32
C PRO A 16 -0.17 6.54 20.88
N VAL A 17 -0.82 5.58 20.25
CA VAL A 17 -0.52 5.15 18.88
C VAL A 17 -1.53 5.77 17.92
N GLY A 18 -1.03 6.52 16.94
CA GLY A 18 -1.78 6.93 15.76
C GLY A 18 -1.50 5.98 14.59
N LEU A 19 -2.56 5.48 13.97
CA LEU A 19 -2.49 4.67 12.76
C LEU A 19 -2.96 5.51 11.58
N PHE A 20 -2.11 5.57 10.54
CA PHE A 20 -2.35 6.35 9.34
C PHE A 20 -2.28 5.42 8.13
N GLN A 21 -3.31 5.42 7.30
CA GLN A 21 -3.20 4.81 5.97
C GLN A 21 -2.43 5.79 5.08
N THR A 22 -1.19 5.44 4.73
CA THR A 22 -0.28 6.31 3.95
C THR A 22 -0.22 5.94 2.48
N GLY A 23 -0.72 4.75 2.11
CA GLY A 23 -0.78 4.34 0.72
C GLY A 23 -1.64 3.12 0.50
N GLY A 24 -1.64 2.66 -0.75
CA GLY A 24 -2.27 1.43 -1.19
C GLY A 24 -2.15 1.29 -2.70
N GLY A 25 -2.37 0.09 -3.19
CA GLY A 25 -2.17 -0.19 -4.61
C GLY A 25 -2.73 -1.55 -5.03
N ALA A 26 -2.53 -1.86 -6.29
CA ALA A 26 -2.88 -3.15 -6.85
C ALA A 26 -1.89 -4.21 -6.37
N ALA A 27 -2.40 -5.41 -6.13
CA ALA A 27 -1.57 -6.56 -5.81
C ALA A 27 -2.11 -7.80 -6.51
N LEU A 28 -1.25 -8.80 -6.68
CA LEU A 28 -1.60 -10.08 -7.27
C LEU A 28 -1.05 -11.20 -6.41
N GLN A 29 -1.91 -12.14 -6.04
CA GLN A 29 -1.49 -13.41 -5.48
C GLN A 29 -1.34 -14.43 -6.59
N VAL A 30 -0.20 -15.12 -6.62
CA VAL A 30 0.13 -16.12 -7.63
C VAL A 30 0.54 -17.40 -6.91
N SER A 31 -0.06 -18.51 -7.28
CA SER A 31 0.36 -19.84 -6.84
C SER A 31 0.31 -20.82 -8.01
N VAL A 32 1.13 -21.86 -7.93
CA VAL A 32 1.18 -22.91 -8.96
C VAL A 32 1.06 -24.25 -8.27
N GLN A 33 0.24 -25.13 -8.83
CA GLN A 33 0.03 -26.48 -8.34
C GLN A 33 0.23 -27.47 -9.48
N SER A 34 0.91 -28.57 -9.20
CA SER A 34 0.96 -29.71 -10.12
C SER A 34 -0.41 -30.37 -10.24
N ARG A 35 -0.62 -31.21 -11.26
CA ARG A 35 -1.82 -32.07 -11.40
C ARG A 35 -2.20 -32.87 -10.15
N ALA A 36 -1.22 -33.23 -9.34
CA ALA A 36 -1.42 -33.95 -8.08
C ALA A 36 -1.85 -33.04 -6.91
N GLY A 37 -2.09 -31.75 -7.16
CA GLY A 37 -2.40 -30.73 -6.15
C GLY A 37 -1.20 -30.28 -5.32
N ARG A 38 0.02 -30.74 -5.63
CA ARG A 38 1.22 -30.33 -4.88
C ARG A 38 1.66 -28.92 -5.31
N PRO A 39 1.92 -28.00 -4.37
CA PRO A 39 2.40 -26.66 -4.71
C PRO A 39 3.76 -26.73 -5.39
N ILE A 40 3.95 -25.85 -6.38
CA ILE A 40 5.21 -25.66 -7.08
C ILE A 40 5.75 -24.29 -6.66
N PRO A 41 6.94 -24.23 -6.07
CA PRO A 41 7.46 -22.99 -5.55
C PRO A 41 7.82 -22.02 -6.67
N LEU A 42 7.45 -20.77 -6.44
CA LEU A 42 7.72 -19.61 -7.28
C LEU A 42 8.87 -18.80 -6.68
N ARG A 43 9.70 -18.21 -7.54
CA ARG A 43 10.81 -17.36 -7.12
C ARG A 43 10.80 -16.04 -7.90
N PRO A 44 10.80 -14.87 -7.23
CA PRO A 44 10.96 -13.61 -7.95
C PRO A 44 12.31 -13.54 -8.66
N LEU A 45 12.35 -12.97 -9.86
CA LEU A 45 13.63 -12.79 -10.58
C LEU A 45 14.50 -11.72 -9.93
N VAL A 46 13.87 -10.72 -9.31
CA VAL A 46 14.55 -9.59 -8.64
C VAL A 46 14.17 -9.59 -7.17
N GLY A 47 15.15 -9.85 -6.30
CA GLY A 47 14.95 -9.87 -4.85
C GLY A 47 14.02 -11.00 -4.38
N GLY A 48 13.68 -10.96 -3.08
CA GLY A 48 12.71 -11.89 -2.49
C GLY A 48 13.20 -13.33 -2.31
N ALA A 49 12.35 -14.12 -1.64
CA ALA A 49 12.58 -15.54 -1.38
C ALA A 49 11.63 -16.40 -2.21
N GLN A 50 12.04 -17.65 -2.42
CA GLN A 50 11.19 -18.66 -3.02
C GLN A 50 10.05 -19.05 -2.06
N ALA A 51 8.83 -19.17 -2.59
CA ALA A 51 7.64 -19.53 -1.82
C ALA A 51 6.59 -20.19 -2.72
N ASP A 52 5.71 -21.00 -2.13
CA ASP A 52 4.62 -21.70 -2.83
C ASP A 52 3.52 -20.75 -3.34
N GLU A 53 3.40 -19.59 -2.69
CA GLU A 53 2.54 -18.47 -3.08
C GLU A 53 3.36 -17.18 -3.05
N GLN A 54 3.25 -16.38 -4.10
CA GLN A 54 3.90 -15.06 -4.20
C GLN A 54 2.85 -13.96 -4.18
N LYS A 55 3.14 -12.91 -3.41
CA LYS A 55 2.33 -11.70 -3.34
C LYS A 55 3.08 -10.59 -4.03
N ILE A 56 2.60 -10.22 -5.20
CA ILE A 56 3.17 -9.16 -6.02
C ILE A 56 2.44 -7.86 -5.68
N LEU A 57 3.21 -6.80 -5.41
CA LEU A 57 2.67 -5.46 -5.19
C LEU A 57 3.09 -4.60 -6.38
N PHE A 58 2.12 -3.96 -7.03
CA PHE A 58 2.38 -3.00 -8.09
C PHE A 58 2.32 -1.59 -7.49
N GLN A 59 3.46 -0.91 -7.54
CA GLN A 59 3.65 0.44 -7.03
C GLN A 59 3.36 1.49 -8.10
N GLN A 60 3.52 1.16 -9.37
CA GLN A 60 3.29 2.07 -10.49
C GLN A 60 2.57 1.43 -11.68
N ALA A 61 1.93 2.26 -12.51
CA ALA A 61 1.35 1.80 -13.77
C ALA A 61 2.45 1.33 -14.73
N GLN A 62 2.14 0.32 -15.53
CA GLN A 62 3.05 -0.36 -16.46
C GLN A 62 4.27 -1.00 -15.80
N GLU A 63 4.22 -1.22 -14.48
CA GLU A 63 5.25 -1.95 -13.78
C GLU A 63 5.24 -3.42 -14.20
N GLU A 64 6.41 -3.89 -14.61
CA GLU A 64 6.66 -5.28 -14.96
C GLU A 64 7.29 -6.01 -13.78
N ILE A 65 6.68 -7.12 -13.38
CA ILE A 65 7.21 -8.01 -12.34
C ILE A 65 7.24 -9.43 -12.89
N SER A 66 8.37 -10.10 -12.70
CA SER A 66 8.60 -11.43 -13.25
C SER A 66 8.92 -12.45 -12.15
N LEU A 67 8.30 -13.62 -12.22
CA LEU A 67 8.49 -14.77 -11.33
C LEU A 67 8.98 -15.97 -12.13
N ALA A 68 10.02 -16.65 -11.66
CA ALA A 68 10.44 -17.94 -12.17
C ALA A 68 9.65 -19.07 -11.50
N VAL A 69 9.38 -20.12 -12.27
CA VAL A 69 8.90 -21.42 -11.81
C VAL A 69 10.03 -22.43 -12.08
N PRO A 70 11.03 -22.54 -11.18
CA PRO A 70 12.29 -23.20 -11.51
C PRO A 70 12.13 -24.67 -11.91
N LEU A 71 11.19 -25.38 -11.29
CA LEU A 71 10.92 -26.81 -11.56
C LEU A 71 10.32 -27.08 -12.95
N ARG A 72 9.90 -26.03 -13.67
CA ARG A 72 9.29 -26.13 -15.00
C ARG A 72 10.04 -25.37 -16.08
N SER A 73 11.11 -24.67 -15.71
CA SER A 73 11.83 -23.78 -16.64
C SER A 73 10.87 -22.80 -17.32
N VAL A 74 9.91 -22.27 -16.55
CA VAL A 74 8.93 -21.27 -16.99
C VAL A 74 9.18 -19.96 -16.25
N VAL A 75 9.00 -18.84 -16.95
CA VAL A 75 8.99 -17.49 -16.37
C VAL A 75 7.62 -16.88 -16.58
N LEU A 76 7.01 -16.44 -15.49
CA LEU A 76 5.78 -15.66 -15.49
C LEU A 76 6.15 -14.17 -15.49
N ARG A 77 5.51 -13.40 -16.35
CA ARG A 77 5.62 -11.95 -16.43
C ARG A 77 4.25 -11.32 -16.19
N PHE A 78 4.21 -10.32 -15.33
CA PHE A 78 2.99 -9.57 -15.01
C PHE A 78 3.22 -8.09 -15.27
N VAL A 79 2.30 -7.47 -15.99
CA VAL A 79 2.33 -6.02 -16.25
C VAL A 79 1.01 -5.41 -15.79
N TYR A 80 1.09 -4.45 -14.88
CA TYR A 80 -0.10 -3.78 -14.35
C TYR A 80 -0.49 -2.56 -15.18
N PHE A 81 -1.76 -2.41 -15.51
CA PHE A 81 -2.32 -1.21 -16.13
C PHE A 81 -3.43 -0.65 -15.26
N THR A 82 -3.45 0.68 -15.08
CA THR A 82 -4.54 1.37 -14.38
C THR A 82 -5.83 1.38 -15.20
N GLU A 83 -5.70 1.46 -16.51
CA GLU A 83 -6.75 1.37 -17.52
C GLU A 83 -6.11 1.00 -18.86
N LEU A 84 -6.87 0.34 -19.73
CA LEU A 84 -6.44 -0.05 -21.07
C LEU A 84 -7.61 0.09 -22.07
N PRO A 85 -8.08 1.32 -22.35
CA PRO A 85 -9.29 1.56 -23.14
C PRO A 85 -9.17 1.03 -24.58
N GLY A 86 -7.96 1.04 -25.15
CA GLY A 86 -7.69 0.46 -26.47
C GLY A 86 -7.95 -1.04 -26.59
N GLN A 87 -8.10 -1.75 -25.46
CA GLN A 87 -8.51 -3.16 -25.42
C GLN A 87 -9.82 -3.38 -24.66
N GLY A 88 -10.59 -2.31 -24.42
CA GLY A 88 -11.90 -2.38 -23.77
C GLY A 88 -11.86 -2.50 -22.24
N PHE A 89 -10.74 -2.17 -21.59
CA PHE A 89 -10.64 -2.16 -20.13
C PHE A 89 -10.67 -0.71 -19.61
N ASP A 90 -11.79 -0.29 -19.02
CA ASP A 90 -11.96 1.03 -18.40
C ASP A 90 -11.47 1.07 -16.93
N GLY A 91 -10.71 0.07 -16.50
CA GLY A 91 -10.25 -0.05 -15.12
C GLY A 91 -9.00 -0.93 -14.97
N PRO A 92 -8.58 -1.18 -13.72
CA PRO A 92 -7.32 -1.84 -13.44
C PRO A 92 -7.29 -3.26 -14.00
N VAL A 93 -6.24 -3.57 -14.75
CA VAL A 93 -6.08 -4.86 -15.40
C VAL A 93 -4.61 -5.29 -15.36
N ILE A 94 -4.36 -6.58 -15.18
CA ILE A 94 -3.01 -7.14 -15.16
C ILE A 94 -2.84 -8.04 -16.37
N LEU A 95 -1.88 -7.75 -17.22
CA LEU A 95 -1.47 -8.67 -18.27
C LEU A 95 -0.57 -9.74 -17.65
N ALA A 96 -0.98 -11.00 -17.71
CA ALA A 96 -0.17 -12.14 -17.28
C ALA A 96 0.31 -12.92 -18.49
N GLN A 97 1.60 -13.22 -18.52
CA GLN A 97 2.26 -13.95 -19.58
C GLN A 97 3.15 -15.05 -19.01
N ALA A 98 3.27 -16.17 -19.71
CA ALA A 98 4.17 -17.24 -19.34
C ALA A 98 5.10 -17.54 -20.52
N PHE A 99 6.40 -17.65 -20.24
CA PHE A 99 7.44 -17.92 -21.22
C PHE A 99 8.19 -19.19 -20.84
N GLN A 100 8.52 -20.01 -21.83
CA GLN A 100 9.53 -21.05 -21.64
C GLN A 100 10.90 -20.37 -21.55
N VAL A 101 11.76 -20.80 -20.62
CA VAL A 101 13.12 -20.24 -20.51
C VAL A 101 13.86 -20.47 -21.82
N GLY A 102 14.32 -19.36 -22.42
CA GLY A 102 15.03 -19.36 -23.71
C GLY A 102 14.14 -19.19 -24.94
N ASP A 103 12.83 -19.00 -24.76
CA ASP A 103 11.88 -18.66 -25.83
C ASP A 103 11.33 -17.24 -25.62
N ASP A 104 11.16 -16.50 -26.70
CA ASP A 104 10.57 -15.16 -26.71
C ASP A 104 9.05 -15.20 -26.97
N THR A 105 8.52 -16.36 -27.37
CA THR A 105 7.09 -16.55 -27.61
C THR A 105 6.39 -16.94 -26.32
N PRO A 106 5.34 -16.22 -25.89
CA PRO A 106 4.60 -16.60 -24.70
C PRO A 106 3.82 -17.90 -24.93
N LEU A 107 3.94 -18.85 -24.01
CA LEU A 107 3.07 -20.02 -23.89
C LEU A 107 1.61 -19.61 -23.61
N PHE A 108 1.44 -18.46 -22.96
CA PHE A 108 0.17 -17.91 -22.54
C PHE A 108 0.26 -16.40 -22.40
N SER A 109 -0.82 -15.69 -22.74
CA SER A 109 -0.95 -14.25 -22.58
C SER A 109 -2.41 -13.88 -22.39
N GLU A 110 -2.79 -13.43 -21.19
CA GLU A 110 -4.18 -13.06 -20.87
C GLU A 110 -4.25 -11.86 -19.93
N PHE A 111 -5.36 -11.13 -20.03
CA PHE A 111 -5.69 -10.03 -19.13
C PHE A 111 -6.51 -10.53 -17.95
N ILE A 112 -5.98 -10.32 -16.75
CA ILE A 112 -6.57 -10.73 -15.49
C ILE A 112 -7.26 -9.53 -14.84
N THR A 113 -8.59 -9.62 -14.73
CA THR A 113 -9.45 -8.66 -14.01
C THR A 113 -10.07 -9.26 -12.75
N HIS A 114 -10.19 -10.59 -12.70
CA HIS A 114 -10.79 -11.34 -11.60
C HIS A 114 -9.92 -12.56 -11.23
N ALA A 115 -10.23 -13.18 -10.09
CA ALA A 115 -9.58 -14.41 -9.71
C ALA A 115 -9.85 -15.51 -10.75
N GLY A 116 -8.82 -16.24 -11.13
CA GLY A 116 -8.91 -17.25 -12.17
C GLY A 116 -7.74 -18.21 -12.11
N SER A 117 -7.82 -19.26 -12.92
CA SER A 117 -6.74 -20.20 -13.09
C SER A 117 -6.57 -20.59 -14.55
N PHE A 118 -5.33 -20.94 -14.91
CA PHE A 118 -4.97 -21.40 -16.23
C PHE A 118 -4.09 -22.64 -16.12
N THR A 119 -4.13 -23.52 -17.11
CA THR A 119 -3.36 -24.77 -17.12
C THR A 119 -2.28 -24.72 -18.19
N ILE A 120 -1.02 -24.90 -17.78
CA ILE A 120 0.12 -25.06 -18.70
C ILE A 120 0.67 -26.47 -18.50
N GLY A 121 0.54 -27.31 -19.53
CA GLY A 121 0.85 -28.73 -19.42
C GLY A 121 -0.05 -29.43 -18.41
N ASP A 122 0.54 -29.99 -17.36
CA ASP A 122 -0.15 -30.64 -16.25
C ASP A 122 -0.26 -29.76 -14.99
N ASP A 123 0.22 -28.50 -15.02
CA ASP A 123 0.22 -27.63 -13.84
C ASP A 123 -0.85 -26.55 -13.95
N THR A 124 -1.49 -26.24 -12.82
CA THR A 124 -2.51 -25.20 -12.68
C THR A 124 -1.89 -23.96 -12.02
N TYR A 125 -2.00 -22.83 -12.71
CA TYR A 125 -1.54 -21.52 -12.28
C TYR A 125 -2.76 -20.74 -11.82
N THR A 126 -2.78 -20.32 -10.56
CA THR A 126 -3.89 -19.58 -9.97
C THR A 126 -3.47 -18.15 -9.73
N PHE A 127 -4.32 -17.22 -10.15
CA PHE A 127 -4.11 -15.78 -10.05
C PHE A 127 -5.29 -15.16 -9.31
N THR A 128 -5.00 -14.40 -8.26
CA THR A 128 -6.03 -13.70 -7.49
C THR A 128 -5.66 -12.23 -7.36
N PRO A 129 -6.26 -11.35 -8.19
CA PRO A 129 -6.12 -9.91 -8.05
C PRO A 129 -6.61 -9.48 -6.67
N THR A 130 -5.82 -8.65 -5.99
CA THR A 130 -6.11 -8.14 -4.66
C THR A 130 -5.65 -6.69 -4.54
N ARG A 131 -5.77 -6.11 -3.35
CA ARG A 131 -5.28 -4.77 -3.04
C ARG A 131 -4.46 -4.81 -1.77
N TYR A 132 -3.42 -3.99 -1.72
CA TYR A 132 -2.69 -3.75 -0.48
C TYR A 132 -2.98 -2.35 0.03
N VAL A 133 -2.86 -2.18 1.35
CA VAL A 133 -2.87 -0.89 2.02
C VAL A 133 -1.58 -0.78 2.81
N GLN A 134 -0.96 0.40 2.78
CA GLN A 134 0.18 0.71 3.62
C GLN A 134 -0.32 1.50 4.84
N ILE A 135 0.04 1.01 6.02
CA ILE A 135 -0.36 1.60 7.29
C ILE A 135 0.91 1.93 8.06
N ASP A 136 1.08 3.20 8.39
CA ASP A 136 2.14 3.66 9.27
C ASP A 136 1.60 3.81 10.69
N ALA A 137 2.35 3.29 11.66
CA ALA A 137 2.07 3.41 13.08
C ALA A 137 3.04 4.42 13.69
N VAL A 138 2.50 5.52 14.21
CA VAL A 138 3.27 6.56 14.89
C VAL A 138 2.98 6.48 16.38
N TYR A 139 4.03 6.31 17.17
CA TYR A 139 3.95 6.37 18.63
C TYR A 139 4.44 7.74 19.09
N ASP A 140 3.52 8.58 19.59
CA ASP A 140 3.87 9.89 20.15
C ASP A 140 3.38 10.00 21.60
N PRO A 141 4.22 9.58 22.56
CA PRO A 141 3.91 9.71 23.98
C PRO A 141 4.13 11.14 24.49
N GLY A 142 4.67 12.07 23.69
CA GLY A 142 4.99 13.45 24.09
C GLY A 142 3.89 14.45 23.75
N LEU A 143 2.95 14.09 22.89
CA LEU A 143 1.87 14.97 22.43
C LEU A 143 1.11 15.66 23.57
N TRP A 144 0.85 14.95 24.67
CA TRP A 144 0.14 15.52 25.83
C TRP A 144 0.95 16.62 26.53
N LEU A 145 2.29 16.52 26.57
CA LEU A 145 3.17 17.56 27.13
C LEU A 145 3.14 18.82 26.26
N VAL A 146 3.15 18.64 24.93
CA VAL A 146 3.06 19.75 23.97
C VAL A 146 1.72 20.47 24.11
N LEU A 147 0.61 19.72 24.23
CA LEU A 147 -0.72 20.28 24.45
C LEU A 147 -0.81 21.05 25.78
N LEU A 148 -0.23 20.52 26.86
CA LEU A 148 -0.17 21.22 28.15
C LEU A 148 0.64 22.52 28.04
N GLY A 149 1.81 22.50 27.41
CA GLY A 149 2.62 23.70 27.20
C GLY A 149 1.88 24.76 26.36
N GLY A 150 1.18 24.32 25.31
CA GLY A 150 0.32 25.18 24.50
C GLY A 150 -0.83 25.80 25.30
N LEU A 151 -1.48 25.02 26.15
CA LEU A 151 -2.56 25.49 27.03
C LEU A 151 -2.06 26.55 28.02
N VAL A 152 -0.91 26.31 28.66
CA VAL A 152 -0.28 27.27 29.58
C VAL A 152 0.05 28.58 28.85
N THR A 153 0.58 28.49 27.63
CA THR A 153 0.90 29.66 26.80
C THR A 153 -0.36 30.44 26.43
N LEU A 154 -1.45 29.75 26.06
CA LEU A 154 -2.73 30.36 25.73
C LEU A 154 -3.35 31.09 26.93
N ILE A 155 -3.29 30.48 28.12
CA ILE A 155 -3.74 31.11 29.37
C ILE A 155 -2.94 32.39 29.67
N GLY A 156 -1.62 32.33 29.50
CA GLY A 156 -0.75 33.51 29.67
C GLY A 156 -1.13 34.65 28.72
N LEU A 157 -1.42 34.34 27.45
CA LEU A 157 -1.84 35.32 26.46
C LEU A 157 -3.19 35.98 26.83
N ILE A 158 -4.16 35.19 27.26
CA ILE A 158 -5.48 35.68 27.69
C ILE A 158 -5.34 36.61 28.90
N MET A 159 -4.51 36.24 29.89
CA MET A 159 -4.25 37.08 31.06
C MET A 159 -3.55 38.39 30.71
N PHE A 160 -2.62 38.35 29.75
CA PHE A 160 -1.92 39.55 29.27
C PHE A 160 -2.87 40.48 28.50
N ALA A 161 -3.68 39.94 27.59
CA ALA A 161 -4.65 40.72 26.81
C ALA A 161 -5.79 41.30 27.68
N GLY A 162 -6.18 40.60 28.76
CA GLY A 162 -7.13 41.10 29.75
C GLY A 162 -6.61 42.26 30.60
N ARG A 163 -5.29 42.49 30.62
CA ARG A 163 -4.65 43.68 31.19
C ARG A 163 -4.47 44.76 30.13
N ALA A 164 -5.56 45.36 29.68
CA ALA A 164 -5.46 46.69 29.07
C ALA A 164 -4.85 47.66 30.12
N PRO A 165 -3.86 48.49 29.78
CA PRO A 165 -3.25 49.41 30.73
C PRO A 165 -4.26 50.49 31.12
N ALA A 166 -4.91 50.31 32.27
CA ALA A 166 -5.60 51.39 32.96
C ALA A 166 -4.55 52.31 33.58
N GLY A 167 -4.15 53.35 32.85
CA GLY A 167 -3.46 54.51 33.42
C GLY A 167 -2.07 54.80 32.87
N LEU A 168 -1.98 55.30 31.64
CA LEU A 168 -1.01 56.36 31.33
C LEU A 168 -1.68 57.68 31.70
N GLY A 169 -1.68 57.98 33.01
CA GLY A 169 -2.15 59.25 33.55
C GLY A 169 -1.23 60.37 33.07
N MET A 170 -1.68 61.11 32.07
CA MET A 170 -1.23 62.49 31.84
C MET A 170 -1.58 63.31 33.09
N ALA A 171 -0.59 63.88 33.78
CA ALA A 171 -0.68 65.21 34.39
C ALA A 171 0.58 65.53 35.22
N GLY A 172 1.21 66.68 34.93
CA GLY A 172 2.04 67.40 35.90
C GLY A 172 3.34 67.98 35.36
N TRP A 173 3.27 69.04 34.54
CA TRP A 173 4.38 69.99 34.41
C TRP A 173 4.12 71.18 35.36
N PRO A 174 4.98 71.45 36.36
CA PRO A 174 4.99 72.74 37.03
C PRO A 174 5.77 73.76 36.19
N ARG A 175 5.29 75.01 36.21
CA ARG A 175 5.88 76.17 35.55
C ARG A 175 7.17 76.62 36.23
#